data_AF-A0A328B5P9-F1
#
_entry.id   AF-A0A328B5P9-F1
#
_cell.length_a   1.000
_cell.length_b   1.000
_cell.length_c   1.000
_cell.angle_alpha   90.00
_cell.angle_beta   90.00
_cell.angle_gamma   90.00
#
_symmetry.space_group_name_H-M   'P 1'
#
loop_
_entity.id
_entity.type
_entity.pdbx_description
1 polymer ?
#
loop_
_entity_poly.entity_id
_entity_poly.type
_entity_poly.pdbx_seq_one_letter_code
_entity_poly.pdbx_strand_id
1 'polypeptide(L)'
;TSNSAHVSLEPDTRRARILSSPGVRSEGVALVSTFQRQQIRQWRSVVDQNRTQDGVSGISPQITGSAFLIRGEAVQPVSVTGLEPEGLDVISPISSRIVAGSASMGADGVLVGERLAEELGLSANQPVLLRTDRGAERLLTIRGVYRTGLESLDSRVLFLTLQTARPLFRLPEGVTN
;
A
#
# COMPACT_ATOMS: atom_id res chain seq x y z
N THR A 1 3.17 5.25 -24.43
CA THR A 1 3.31 3.78 -24.51
C THR A 1 4.56 3.36 -23.75
N SER A 2 4.44 2.96 -22.50
CA SER A 2 5.46 2.13 -21.84
C SER A 2 4.74 1.04 -21.06
N ASN A 3 4.82 -0.17 -21.57
CA ASN A 3 4.34 -1.37 -20.91
C ASN A 3 5.54 -1.95 -20.15
N SER A 4 5.75 -1.52 -18.91
CA SER A 4 6.85 -2.03 -18.07
C SER A 4 6.52 -3.44 -17.62
N ALA A 5 7.36 -4.42 -17.98
CA ALA A 5 7.24 -5.77 -17.45
C ALA A 5 7.54 -5.73 -15.95
N HIS A 6 6.57 -6.15 -15.13
CA HIS A 6 6.72 -6.28 -13.69
C HIS A 6 6.19 -7.65 -13.26
N VAL A 7 6.81 -8.21 -12.22
CA VAL A 7 6.39 -9.46 -11.58
C VAL A 7 6.03 -9.12 -10.14
N SER A 8 4.83 -9.50 -9.72
CA SER A 8 4.36 -9.33 -8.34
C SER A 8 4.46 -10.66 -7.62
N LEU A 9 4.99 -10.63 -6.40
CA LEU A 9 4.99 -11.78 -5.51
C LEU A 9 3.88 -11.60 -4.51
N GLU A 10 2.99 -12.59 -4.43
CA GLU A 10 1.88 -12.56 -3.50
C GLU A 10 2.09 -13.60 -2.38
N PRO A 11 1.57 -13.33 -1.17
CA PRO A 11 1.57 -14.30 -0.07
C PRO A 11 0.84 -15.59 -0.44
N ASP A 12 1.32 -16.72 0.08
CA ASP A 12 0.70 -18.01 -0.17
C ASP A 12 -0.71 -18.12 0.45
N THR A 13 -1.68 -18.62 -0.32
CA THR A 13 -3.06 -18.80 0.11
C THR A 13 -3.18 -19.96 1.10
N ARG A 14 -3.29 -19.64 2.40
CA ARG A 14 -3.54 -20.66 3.42
C ARG A 14 -4.97 -21.21 3.32
N ARG A 15 -5.12 -22.43 2.81
CA ARG A 15 -6.35 -23.21 2.91
C ARG A 15 -6.41 -23.93 4.25
N ALA A 16 -7.44 -23.66 5.05
CA ALA A 16 -7.67 -24.38 6.29
C ALA A 16 -7.94 -25.86 5.97
N ARG A 17 -7.12 -26.77 6.49
CA ARG A 17 -7.31 -28.22 6.35
C ARG A 17 -8.22 -28.70 7.46
N ILE A 18 -9.33 -29.35 7.12
CA ILE A 18 -10.19 -30.04 8.08
C ILE A 18 -9.47 -31.32 8.51
N LEU A 19 -9.21 -31.49 9.81
CA LEU A 19 -8.73 -32.74 10.39
C LEU A 19 -9.97 -33.58 10.77
N SER A 20 -10.33 -34.54 9.93
CA SER A 20 -11.36 -35.53 10.27
C SER A 20 -10.75 -36.62 11.16
N SER A 21 -11.29 -36.81 12.36
CA SER A 21 -10.95 -37.96 13.21
C SER A 21 -11.85 -39.15 12.84
N PRO A 22 -11.33 -40.36 12.58
CA PRO A 22 -12.17 -41.50 12.23
C PRO A 22 -13.10 -41.86 13.39
N GLY A 23 -14.41 -41.83 13.16
CA GLY A 23 -15.45 -42.21 14.13
C GLY A 23 -16.41 -41.09 14.54
N VAL A 24 -16.15 -39.84 14.16
CA VAL A 24 -17.04 -38.70 14.44
C VAL A 24 -17.63 -38.19 13.12
N ARG A 25 -18.96 -38.27 12.95
CA ARG A 25 -19.65 -37.49 11.91
C ARG A 25 -19.70 -36.04 12.38
N SER A 26 -18.63 -35.30 12.14
CA SER A 26 -18.60 -33.85 12.32
C SER A 26 -18.57 -33.18 10.96
N GLU A 27 -19.60 -32.40 10.67
CA GLU A 27 -19.53 -31.37 9.64
C GLU A 27 -18.60 -30.27 10.16
N GLY A 28 -17.34 -30.29 9.72
CA GLY A 28 -16.38 -29.27 10.07
C GLY A 28 -16.63 -28.00 9.25
N VAL A 29 -17.13 -26.94 9.88
CA VAL A 29 -17.06 -25.59 9.30
C VAL A 29 -15.63 -25.10 9.46
N ALA A 30 -14.85 -25.13 8.38
CA ALA A 30 -13.58 -24.42 8.33
C ALA A 30 -13.89 -22.92 8.26
N LEU A 31 -13.82 -22.23 9.40
CA LEU A 31 -13.82 -20.77 9.40
C LEU A 31 -12.58 -20.30 8.65
N VAL A 32 -12.77 -19.91 7.39
CA VAL A 32 -11.74 -19.17 6.65
C VAL A 32 -11.65 -17.81 7.30
N SER A 33 -10.62 -17.64 8.13
CA SER A 33 -10.34 -16.33 8.71
C SER A 33 -9.95 -15.37 7.60
N THR A 34 -10.90 -14.54 7.16
CA THR A 34 -10.64 -13.36 6.32
C THR A 34 -9.88 -12.27 7.10
N PHE A 35 -9.65 -12.47 8.41
CA PHE A 35 -8.95 -11.53 9.28
C PHE A 35 -7.43 -11.54 9.11
N GLN A 36 -6.83 -12.65 8.66
CA GLN A 36 -5.39 -12.69 8.44
C GLN A 36 -5.05 -12.11 7.07
N ARG A 37 -4.48 -10.89 7.07
CA ARG A 37 -3.94 -10.29 5.84
C ARG A 37 -2.96 -11.27 5.19
N GLN A 38 -3.13 -11.45 3.89
CA GLN A 38 -2.10 -12.00 3.02
C GLN A 38 -0.84 -11.14 3.25
N GLN A 39 0.23 -11.73 3.78
CA GLN A 39 1.51 -11.04 3.98
C GLN A 39 2.71 -11.97 3.72
N ILE A 40 3.75 -11.43 3.10
CA ILE A 40 5.06 -12.06 2.96
C ILE A 40 5.87 -11.71 4.20
N ARG A 41 5.92 -12.60 5.19
CA ARG A 41 6.61 -12.33 6.47
C ARG A 41 8.12 -12.20 6.29
N GLN A 42 8.73 -13.16 5.58
CA GLN A 42 10.17 -13.22 5.30
C GLN A 42 10.56 -12.45 4.04
N TRP A 43 9.90 -11.32 3.77
CA TRP A 43 10.09 -10.56 2.53
C TRP A 43 11.53 -10.15 2.28
N ARG A 44 12.33 -9.90 3.33
CA ARG A 44 13.76 -9.58 3.18
C ARG A 44 14.54 -10.71 2.51
N SER A 45 14.32 -11.95 2.96
CA SER A 45 14.95 -13.13 2.35
C SER A 45 14.51 -13.30 0.89
N VAL A 46 13.22 -13.08 0.61
CA VAL A 46 12.69 -13.12 -0.76
C VAL A 46 13.33 -12.05 -1.63
N VAL A 47 13.46 -10.81 -1.15
CA VAL A 47 14.13 -9.72 -1.85
C VAL A 47 15.59 -10.06 -2.14
N ASP A 48 16.32 -10.56 -1.14
CA ASP A 48 17.75 -10.88 -1.29
C ASP A 48 17.98 -12.02 -2.29
N GLN A 49 17.12 -13.04 -2.31
CA GLN A 49 17.18 -14.14 -3.28
C GLN A 49 16.86 -13.69 -4.70
N ASN A 50 15.95 -12.72 -4.89
CA ASN A 50 15.57 -12.25 -6.21
C ASN A 50 16.54 -11.18 -6.74
N ARG A 51 17.21 -10.42 -5.87
CA ARG A 51 18.23 -9.44 -6.27
C ARG A 51 19.42 -10.08 -6.99
N THR A 52 19.70 -11.35 -6.72
CA THR A 52 20.84 -12.06 -7.34
C THR A 52 20.46 -12.77 -8.64
N GLN A 53 19.20 -12.69 -9.08
CA GLN A 53 18.76 -13.30 -10.34
C GLN A 53 18.99 -12.36 -11.52
N ASP A 54 19.57 -12.90 -12.59
CA ASP A 54 19.75 -12.16 -13.84
C ASP A 54 18.40 -11.75 -14.43
N GLY A 55 18.27 -10.46 -14.76
CA GLY A 55 17.05 -9.87 -15.33
C GLY A 55 16.17 -9.09 -14.33
N VAL A 56 16.47 -9.13 -13.03
CA VAL A 56 15.76 -8.32 -12.02
C VAL A 56 16.39 -6.92 -11.94
N SER A 57 15.71 -5.91 -12.48
CA SER A 57 16.20 -4.51 -12.49
C SER A 57 15.88 -3.72 -11.21
N GLY A 58 14.95 -4.20 -10.39
CA GLY A 58 14.55 -3.54 -9.15
C GLY A 58 13.46 -4.30 -8.42
N ILE A 59 13.39 -4.11 -7.11
CA ILE A 59 12.39 -4.72 -6.24
C ILE A 59 11.84 -3.65 -5.31
N SER A 60 10.51 -3.56 -5.20
CA SER A 60 9.82 -2.57 -4.36
C SER A 60 8.80 -3.30 -3.48
N PRO A 61 9.16 -3.60 -2.21
CA PRO A 61 8.25 -4.21 -1.25
C PRO A 61 7.17 -3.21 -0.82
N GLN A 62 5.92 -3.65 -0.73
CA GLN A 62 4.78 -2.76 -0.52
C GLN A 62 3.81 -3.24 0.56
N ILE A 63 3.27 -2.31 1.34
CA ILE A 63 2.07 -2.53 2.15
C ILE A 63 0.89 -1.82 1.48
N THR A 64 -0.11 -2.58 1.06
CA THR A 64 -1.34 -2.02 0.49
C THR A 64 -2.50 -2.12 1.48
N GLY A 65 -3.46 -1.20 1.37
CA GLY A 65 -4.68 -1.25 2.16
C GLY A 65 -5.65 -0.14 1.83
N SER A 66 -6.91 -0.34 2.25
CA SER A 66 -7.97 0.65 2.08
C SER A 66 -8.00 1.62 3.25
N ALA A 67 -8.27 2.89 2.96
CA ALA A 67 -8.43 3.95 3.95
C ALA A 67 -9.42 5.00 3.46
N PHE A 68 -9.65 6.00 4.29
CA PHE A 68 -10.41 7.21 4.01
C PHE A 68 -9.50 8.41 4.26
N LEU A 69 -9.46 9.32 3.29
CA LEU A 69 -8.80 10.60 3.42
C LEU A 69 -9.84 11.64 3.83
N ILE A 70 -9.56 12.38 4.90
CA ILE A 70 -10.53 13.25 5.56
C ILE A 70 -9.95 14.67 5.67
N ARG A 71 -10.73 15.65 5.23
CA ARG A 71 -10.43 17.09 5.32
C ARG A 71 -11.71 17.86 5.64
N GLY A 72 -11.84 18.33 6.88
CA GLY A 72 -13.08 18.95 7.35
C GLY A 72 -14.24 17.94 7.28
N GLU A 73 -15.30 18.29 6.57
CA GLU A 73 -16.47 17.42 6.35
C GLU A 73 -16.30 16.48 5.15
N ALA A 74 -15.29 16.72 4.29
CA ALA A 74 -15.07 15.92 3.11
C ALA A 74 -14.32 14.62 3.44
N VAL A 75 -14.86 13.50 2.95
CA VAL A 75 -14.32 12.14 3.16
C VAL A 75 -14.27 11.41 1.82
N GLN A 76 -13.08 10.95 1.42
CA GLN A 76 -12.91 10.16 0.19
C GLN A 76 -12.30 8.78 0.49
N PRO A 77 -12.86 7.69 -0.07
CA PRO A 77 -12.23 6.38 0.01
C PRO A 77 -10.98 6.34 -0.88
N VAL A 78 -9.90 5.79 -0.33
CA VAL A 78 -8.59 5.74 -0.98
C VAL A 78 -7.93 4.38 -0.81
N SER A 79 -7.06 4.05 -1.75
CA SER A 79 -6.09 2.95 -1.62
C SER A 79 -4.74 3.54 -1.24
N VAL A 80 -4.11 2.95 -0.24
CA VAL A 80 -2.80 3.37 0.25
C VAL A 80 -1.77 2.33 -0.18
N THR A 81 -0.66 2.82 -0.72
CA THR A 81 0.53 2.03 -1.02
C THR A 81 1.69 2.58 -0.20
N GLY A 82 2.09 1.81 0.81
CA GLY A 82 3.30 2.04 1.59
C GLY A 82 4.49 1.38 0.92
N LEU A 83 5.56 2.13 0.64
CA LEU A 83 6.79 1.64 0.01
C LEU A 83 8.01 2.38 0.58
N GLU A 84 9.22 1.85 0.37
CA GLU A 84 10.44 2.63 0.66
C GLU A 84 10.64 3.71 -0.41
N PRO A 85 11.19 4.90 -0.09
CA PRO A 85 11.34 5.99 -1.05
C PRO A 85 12.04 5.58 -2.35
N GLU A 86 13.04 4.70 -2.27
CA GLU A 86 13.76 4.17 -3.42
C GLU A 86 12.88 3.30 -4.32
N GLY A 87 11.86 2.65 -3.74
CA GLY A 87 10.89 1.81 -4.44
C GLY A 87 9.80 2.58 -5.18
N LEU A 88 9.73 3.91 -5.00
CA LEU A 88 8.69 4.75 -5.60
C LEU A 88 8.81 4.75 -7.12
N ASP A 89 10.02 4.95 -7.65
CA ASP A 89 10.29 5.03 -9.10
C ASP A 89 10.62 3.68 -9.76
N VAL A 90 10.85 2.63 -8.97
CA VAL A 90 11.20 1.29 -9.47
C VAL A 90 10.08 0.67 -10.32
N ILE A 91 8.82 0.90 -9.93
CA ILE A 91 7.65 0.34 -10.64
C ILE A 91 6.96 1.39 -11.52
N SER A 92 6.86 2.63 -11.03
CA SER A 92 6.21 3.73 -11.75
C SER A 92 6.96 5.02 -11.48
N PRO A 93 7.29 5.85 -12.48
CA PRO A 93 8.12 7.04 -12.29
C PRO A 93 7.35 8.20 -11.62
N ILE A 94 6.87 8.02 -10.39
CA ILE A 94 6.03 8.98 -9.67
C ILE A 94 6.80 10.24 -9.30
N SER A 95 8.08 10.16 -8.95
CA SER A 95 8.86 11.34 -8.54
C SER A 95 8.98 12.36 -9.66
N SER A 96 9.11 11.89 -10.90
CA SER A 96 9.16 12.73 -12.11
C SER A 96 7.81 13.39 -12.45
N ARG A 97 6.73 12.97 -11.79
CA ARG A 97 5.35 13.38 -12.05
C ARG A 97 4.75 14.21 -10.93
N ILE A 98 5.57 14.70 -10.00
CA ILE A 98 5.16 15.67 -8.99
C ILE A 98 4.86 17.00 -9.67
N VAL A 99 3.64 17.50 -9.50
CA VAL A 99 3.17 18.78 -10.03
C VAL A 99 3.17 19.88 -8.98
N ALA A 100 3.16 19.53 -7.69
CA ALA A 100 3.30 20.46 -6.58
C ALA A 100 4.01 19.80 -5.39
N GLY A 101 4.85 20.55 -4.67
CA GLY A 101 5.59 20.03 -3.50
C GLY A 101 6.81 19.20 -3.89
N SER A 102 7.05 18.09 -3.18
CA SER A 102 8.20 17.19 -3.39
C SER A 102 7.82 15.72 -3.25
N ALA A 103 8.59 14.84 -3.89
CA ALA A 103 8.47 13.38 -3.74
C ALA A 103 9.02 12.84 -2.41
N SER A 104 9.71 13.69 -1.63
CA SER A 104 10.36 13.27 -0.37
C SER A 104 9.31 13.02 0.72
N MET A 105 9.05 11.74 0.98
CA MET A 105 8.13 11.29 2.03
C MET A 105 8.91 11.01 3.31
N GLY A 106 8.73 11.86 4.33
CA GLY A 106 9.18 11.57 5.68
C GLY A 106 8.23 10.61 6.42
N ALA A 107 8.47 10.39 7.72
CA ALA A 107 7.65 9.52 8.57
C ALA A 107 6.18 9.96 8.73
N ASP A 108 5.86 11.21 8.38
CA ASP A 108 4.53 11.81 8.40
C ASP A 108 4.06 12.27 7.01
N GLY A 109 4.83 11.97 5.95
CA GLY A 109 4.56 12.44 4.60
C GLY A 109 3.59 11.54 3.84
N VAL A 110 2.76 12.15 3.00
CA VAL A 110 1.92 11.46 2.01
C VAL A 110 2.01 12.16 0.66
N LEU A 111 2.02 11.39 -0.43
CA LEU A 111 1.79 11.87 -1.79
C LEU A 111 0.36 11.58 -2.20
N VAL A 112 -0.28 12.57 -2.81
CA VAL A 112 -1.69 12.53 -3.19
C VAL A 112 -1.79 12.71 -4.71
N GLY A 113 -2.69 11.98 -5.35
CA GLY A 113 -2.96 12.19 -6.78
C GLY A 113 -3.68 13.51 -7.03
N GLU A 114 -3.45 14.13 -8.17
CA GLU A 114 -3.98 15.46 -8.46
C GLU A 114 -5.50 15.52 -8.42
N ARG A 115 -6.21 14.56 -9.05
CA ARG A 115 -7.68 14.58 -9.05
C ARG A 115 -8.24 14.50 -7.63
N LEU A 116 -7.65 13.64 -6.79
CA LEU A 116 -8.02 13.54 -5.38
C LEU A 116 -7.73 14.85 -4.61
N ALA A 117 -6.62 15.52 -4.93
CA ALA A 117 -6.29 16.80 -4.33
C ALA A 117 -7.27 17.90 -4.74
N GLU A 118 -7.67 17.95 -6.01
CA GLU A 118 -8.67 18.90 -6.53
C GLU A 118 -10.05 18.67 -5.89
N GLU A 119 -10.51 17.41 -5.82
CA GLU A 119 -11.80 17.03 -5.24
C GLU A 119 -11.94 17.41 -3.75
N LEU A 120 -10.84 17.31 -3.00
CA LEU A 120 -10.80 17.60 -1.56
C LEU A 120 -10.27 19.00 -1.23
N GLY A 121 -9.92 19.81 -2.24
CA GLY A 121 -9.31 21.13 -2.04
C GLY A 121 -7.98 21.10 -1.29
N LEU A 122 -7.17 20.06 -1.52
CA LEU A 122 -5.90 19.82 -0.87
C LEU A 122 -4.75 20.49 -1.60
N SER A 123 -3.69 20.82 -0.87
CA SER A 123 -2.45 21.34 -1.43
C SER A 123 -1.23 20.79 -0.71
N ALA A 124 -0.06 20.88 -1.36
CA ALA A 124 1.20 20.53 -0.71
C ALA A 124 1.42 21.36 0.58
N ASN A 125 2.09 20.75 1.55
CA ASN A 125 2.34 21.24 2.91
C ASN A 125 1.09 21.42 3.78
N GLN A 126 -0.06 20.86 3.39
CA GLN A 126 -1.25 20.87 4.23
C GLN A 126 -1.40 19.56 5.03
N PRO A 127 -1.97 19.63 6.25
CA PRO A 127 -2.29 18.45 7.03
C PRO A 127 -3.58 17.79 6.52
N VAL A 128 -3.63 16.47 6.57
CA VAL A 128 -4.79 15.66 6.20
C VAL A 128 -4.91 14.46 7.13
N LEU A 129 -6.14 14.09 7.49
CA LEU A 129 -6.37 12.94 8.35
C LEU A 129 -6.57 11.70 7.49
N LEU A 130 -5.78 10.66 7.72
CA LEU A 130 -5.94 9.36 7.09
C LEU A 130 -6.52 8.38 8.11
N ARG A 131 -7.64 7.75 7.77
CA ARG A 131 -8.31 6.75 8.60
C ARG A 131 -8.41 5.43 7.86
N THR A 132 -7.80 4.38 8.40
CA THR A 132 -7.91 3.03 7.81
C THR A 132 -9.28 2.40 8.07
N ASP A 133 -9.63 1.41 7.27
CA ASP A 133 -10.80 0.55 7.44
C ASP A 133 -10.88 -0.14 8.82
N ARG A 134 -9.74 -0.30 9.50
CA ARG A 134 -9.64 -0.90 10.84
C ARG A 134 -9.64 0.10 11.99
N GLY A 135 -9.89 1.37 11.69
CA GLY A 135 -10.03 2.45 12.67
C GLY A 135 -8.71 3.05 13.18
N ALA A 136 -7.56 2.69 12.60
CA ALA A 136 -6.34 3.43 12.87
C ALA A 136 -6.37 4.77 12.13
N GLU A 137 -6.12 5.85 12.86
CA GLU A 137 -6.11 7.22 12.35
C GLU A 137 -4.73 7.84 12.51
N ARG A 138 -4.32 8.65 11.54
CA ARG A 138 -3.07 9.42 11.59
C ARG A 138 -3.19 10.72 10.84
N LEU A 139 -2.76 11.81 11.46
CA LEU A 139 -2.56 13.08 10.77
C LEU A 139 -1.26 13.00 9.96
N LEU A 140 -1.34 13.28 8.67
CA LEU A 140 -0.23 13.27 7.73
C LEU A 140 -0.10 14.64 7.07
N THR A 141 1.09 14.94 6.56
CA THR A 141 1.36 16.15 5.78
C THR A 141 1.47 15.77 4.31
N ILE A 142 0.71 16.45 3.45
CA ILE A 142 0.81 16.28 2.00
C ILE A 142 2.15 16.85 1.56
N ARG A 143 3.12 15.99 1.21
CA ARG A 143 4.45 16.43 0.79
C ARG A 143 4.49 16.79 -0.68
N GLY A 144 3.66 16.13 -1.49
CA GLY A 144 3.56 16.39 -2.90
C GLY A 144 2.25 15.92 -3.50
N VAL A 145 1.91 16.54 -4.62
CA VAL A 145 0.79 16.15 -5.47
C VAL A 145 1.38 15.61 -6.77
N TYR A 146 0.96 14.43 -7.19
CA TYR A 146 1.44 13.78 -8.41
C TYR A 146 0.34 13.72 -9.48
N ARG A 147 0.75 13.71 -10.76
CA ARG A 147 -0.14 13.51 -11.91
C ARG A 147 0.42 12.42 -12.82
N THR A 148 -0.15 11.23 -12.75
CA THR A 148 0.22 10.13 -13.65
C THR A 148 -0.51 10.19 -14.99
N GLY A 149 -1.64 10.89 -15.07
CA GLY A 149 -2.53 10.85 -16.23
C GLY A 149 -3.41 9.60 -16.25
N LEU A 150 -3.20 8.66 -15.32
CA LEU A 150 -4.06 7.50 -15.12
C LEU A 150 -5.09 7.85 -14.04
N GLU A 151 -6.36 7.91 -14.43
CA GLU A 151 -7.45 8.27 -13.53
C GLU A 151 -7.56 7.36 -12.32
N SER A 152 -7.34 6.06 -12.50
CA SER A 152 -7.37 5.09 -11.41
C SER A 152 -6.31 5.31 -10.33
N LEU A 153 -5.20 5.99 -10.65
CA LEU A 153 -4.18 6.38 -9.67
C LEU A 153 -4.47 7.77 -9.12
N ASP A 154 -4.65 8.74 -10.02
CA ASP A 154 -4.73 10.16 -9.67
C ASP A 154 -5.95 10.51 -8.79
N SER A 155 -7.03 9.73 -8.82
CA SER A 155 -8.25 9.99 -8.02
C SER A 155 -8.33 9.24 -6.69
N ARG A 156 -7.49 8.22 -6.44
CA ARG A 156 -7.69 7.36 -5.26
C ARG A 156 -6.46 6.72 -4.64
N VAL A 157 -5.28 6.83 -5.26
CA VAL A 157 -4.07 6.18 -4.71
C VAL A 157 -3.23 7.18 -3.92
N LEU A 158 -2.84 6.78 -2.72
CA LEU A 158 -1.92 7.52 -1.85
C LEU A 158 -0.62 6.75 -1.72
N PHE A 159 0.52 7.46 -1.78
CA PHE A 159 1.82 6.88 -1.46
C PHE A 159 2.32 7.44 -0.13
N LEU A 160 2.88 6.57 0.70
CA LEU A 160 3.54 6.92 1.96
C LEU A 160 4.67 5.94 2.24
N THR A 161 5.48 6.20 3.28
CA THR A 161 6.59 5.31 3.61
C THR A 161 6.11 3.99 4.23
N LEU A 162 6.86 2.90 4.07
CA LEU A 162 6.59 1.65 4.81
C LEU A 162 6.52 1.91 6.32
N GLN A 163 7.41 2.74 6.86
CA GLN A 163 7.41 3.11 8.27
C GLN A 163 6.08 3.71 8.73
N THR A 164 5.46 4.55 7.90
CA THR A 164 4.15 5.15 8.16
C THR A 164 3.01 4.13 7.99
N ALA A 165 3.11 3.24 7.00
CA ALA A 165 2.08 2.26 6.65
C ALA A 165 1.88 1.17 7.73
N ARG A 166 2.97 0.69 8.33
CA ARG A 166 2.95 -0.43 9.30
C ARG A 166 1.96 -0.23 10.46
N PRO A 167 2.03 0.86 11.24
CA PRO A 167 1.11 1.08 12.35
C PRO A 167 -0.32 1.32 11.87
N LEU A 168 -0.52 2.00 10.73
CA LEU A 168 -1.84 2.23 10.13
C LEU A 168 -2.55 0.91 9.81
N PHE A 169 -1.81 -0.03 9.22
CA PHE A 169 -2.39 -1.29 8.75
C PHE A 169 -2.21 -2.48 9.71
N ARG A 170 -1.68 -2.24 10.91
CA ARG A 170 -1.37 -3.27 11.92
C ARG A 170 -0.49 -4.39 11.35
N LEU A 171 0.52 -4.00 10.56
CA LEU A 171 1.49 -4.90 9.93
C LEU A 171 2.91 -4.60 10.46
N PRO A 172 3.22 -4.97 11.73
CA PRO A 172 4.52 -4.68 12.32
C PRO A 172 5.67 -5.38 11.57
N GLU A 173 5.39 -6.56 11.01
CA GLU A 173 6.30 -7.37 10.21
C GLU A 173 5.67 -7.69 8.84
N GLY A 174 6.50 -8.04 7.85
CA GLY A 174 6.01 -8.41 6.53
C GLY A 174 5.69 -7.25 5.59
N VAL A 175 5.31 -7.60 4.37
CA VAL A 175 4.74 -6.73 3.31
C VAL A 175 3.60 -7.49 2.62
N THR A 176 2.74 -6.80 1.87
CA THR A 176 1.61 -7.43 1.18
C THR A 176 1.93 -7.88 -0.24
N ASN A 177 2.89 -7.23 -0.91
CA ASN A 177 3.40 -7.54 -2.26
C ASN A 177 4.89 -7.16 -2.31
#